data_AF-A0AAV1TQ35-F1
#
_entry.id   AF-A0AAV1TQ35-F1
#
_cell.length_a   1.000
_cell.length_b   1.000
_cell.length_c   1.000
_cell.angle_alpha   90.00
_cell.angle_beta   90.00
_cell.angle_gamma   90.00
#
_symmetry.space_group_name_H-M   'P 1'
#
loop_
_entity.id
_entity.type
_entity.pdbx_description
1 polymer ?
#
loop_
_entity_poly.entity_id
_entity_poly.type
_entity_poly.pdbx_seq_one_letter_code
_entity_poly.pdbx_strand_id
1 'polypeptide(L)'
;MAIVGKLLIGLGALLLVHAGYYSVQYENYAKLTETLDARLPPVEVLIELAVGFGTSLVGVLLTSGEMVPIRSNDALHYRSLATVVSCPDFHVFNHRGRSLQQRFSS
;
A
#
# COMPACT_ATOMS: atom_id res chain seq x y z
N MET A 1 -7.90 0.77 6.43
CA MET A 1 -6.43 0.78 6.64
C MET A 1 -5.67 1.50 5.53
N ALA A 2 -5.91 1.22 4.24
CA ALA A 2 -5.09 1.74 3.14
C ALA A 2 -4.95 3.28 3.07
N ILE A 3 -6.02 4.04 3.32
CA ILE A 3 -5.93 5.53 3.32
C ILE A 3 -5.04 6.03 4.46
N VAL A 4 -5.21 5.47 5.66
CA VAL A 4 -4.38 5.80 6.83
C VAL A 4 -2.91 5.46 6.57
N GLY A 5 -2.64 4.28 5.98
CA GLY A 5 -1.29 3.89 5.60
C GLY A 5 -0.63 4.87 4.62
N LYS A 6 -1.37 5.29 3.58
CA LYS A 6 -0.89 6.30 2.62
C LYS A 6 -0.63 7.66 3.26
N LEU A 7 -1.48 8.10 4.19
CA LEU A 7 -1.26 9.34 4.94
C LEU A 7 -0.02 9.25 5.83
N LEU A 8 0.21 8.12 6.51
CA LEU A 8 1.41 7.89 7.32
C LEU A 8 2.68 7.87 6.45
N ILE A 9 2.63 7.28 5.26
CA ILE A 9 3.76 7.33 4.31
C ILE A 9 4.05 8.79 3.93
N GLY A 10 3.02 9.56 3.57
CA GLY A 10 3.18 10.98 3.23
C GLY A 10 3.76 11.80 4.38
N LEU A 11 3.26 11.61 5.59
CA LEU A 11 3.76 12.30 6.79
C LEU A 11 5.20 11.90 7.12
N GLY A 12 5.50 10.60 7.10
CA GLY A 12 6.85 10.08 7.34
C GLY A 12 7.86 10.57 6.32
N ALA A 13 7.48 10.62 5.03
CA ALA A 13 8.32 11.19 3.97
C ALA A 13 8.59 12.69 4.20
N LEU A 14 7.58 13.46 4.63
CA LEU A 14 7.75 14.88 4.93
C LEU A 14 8.72 15.10 6.11
N LEU A 15 8.60 14.30 7.18
CA LEU A 15 9.53 14.34 8.32
C LEU A 15 10.96 13.97 7.91
N LEU A 16 11.13 12.96 7.04
CA LEU A 16 12.44 12.58 6.53
C LEU A 16 13.08 13.71 5.70
N VAL A 17 12.29 14.38 4.86
CA VAL A 17 12.74 15.56 4.09
C VAL A 17 13.12 16.70 5.04
N HIS A 18 12.31 16.94 6.09
CA HIS A 18 12.58 17.98 7.08
C HIS A 18 13.89 17.72 7.84
N ALA A 19 14.07 16.50 8.38
CA ALA A 19 15.29 16.10 9.06
C ALA A 19 16.53 16.16 8.13
N GLY A 20 16.37 15.78 6.87
CA GLY A 20 17.42 15.87 5.85
C GLY A 20 17.80 17.32 5.55
N TYR A 21 16.82 18.20 5.37
CA TYR A 21 17.05 19.63 5.15
C TYR A 21 17.81 20.25 6.33
N TYR A 22 17.35 19.99 7.56
CA TYR A 22 17.99 20.53 8.76
C TYR A 22 19.41 19.99 8.93
N SER A 23 19.66 18.73 8.59
CA SER A 23 21.01 18.14 8.63
C SER A 23 21.98 18.87 7.71
N VAL A 24 21.57 19.17 6.48
CA VAL A 24 22.38 19.95 5.52
C VAL A 24 22.57 21.38 5.99
N GLN A 25 21.53 22.01 6.54
CA GLN A 25 21.62 23.35 7.10
C GLN A 25 22.60 23.42 8.27
N TYR A 26 22.55 22.44 9.18
CA TYR A 26 23.47 22.33 10.31
C TYR A 26 24.92 22.12 9.85
N GLU A 27 25.15 21.28 8.84
CA GLU A 27 26.47 21.09 8.25
C GLU A 27 27.04 22.41 7.69
N ASN A 28 26.21 23.19 6.99
CA ASN A 28 26.62 24.50 6.47
C ASN A 28 26.93 25.50 7.60
N TYR A 29 26.12 25.52 8.65
CA TYR A 29 26.36 26.35 9.83
C TYR A 29 27.68 25.97 10.52
N ALA A 30 27.91 24.68 10.77
CA ALA A 30 29.12 24.16 11.39
C ALA A 30 30.40 24.53 10.62
N LYS A 31 30.34 24.49 9.27
CA LYS A 31 31.43 24.93 8.40
C LYS A 31 31.73 26.41 8.54
N LEU A 32 30.70 27.25 8.65
CA LEU A 32 30.84 28.70 8.81
C LEU A 32 31.40 29.09 10.19
N THR A 33 31.07 28.34 11.22
CA THR A 33 31.53 28.59 12.60
C THR A 33 32.85 27.89 12.94
N GLU A 34 33.48 27.22 11.98
CA GLU A 34 34.72 26.45 12.16
C GLU A 34 34.67 25.46 13.34
N THR A 35 33.48 24.92 13.63
CA THR A 35 33.31 23.96 14.73
C THR A 35 33.84 22.60 14.29
N LEU A 36 35.08 22.29 14.69
CA LEU A 36 35.83 21.08 14.31
C LEU A 36 35.16 19.75 14.72
N ASP A 37 34.24 19.76 15.68
CA ASP A 37 33.61 18.55 16.25
C ASP A 37 32.19 18.22 15.70
N ALA A 38 31.62 19.06 14.83
CA ALA A 38 30.23 18.92 14.38
C ALA A 38 30.05 17.90 13.24
N ARG A 39 30.47 16.65 13.46
CA ARG A 39 30.37 15.57 12.46
C ARG A 39 28.98 14.93 12.38
N LEU A 40 28.14 15.13 13.39
CA LEU A 40 26.79 14.57 13.51
C LEU A 40 25.77 15.70 13.73
N PRO A 41 24.56 15.60 13.15
CA PRO A 41 23.47 16.52 13.47
C PRO A 41 23.07 16.41 14.95
N PRO A 42 22.41 17.44 15.51
CA PRO A 42 21.85 17.38 16.86
C PRO A 42 20.95 16.15 17.08
N VAL A 43 20.92 15.65 18.31
CA VAL A 43 20.15 14.45 18.69
C VAL A 43 18.67 14.57 18.33
N GLU A 44 18.11 15.77 18.40
CA GLU A 44 16.72 16.07 18.02
C GLU A 44 16.41 15.66 16.58
N VAL A 45 17.33 15.96 15.65
CA VAL A 45 17.20 15.60 14.22
C VAL A 45 17.31 14.10 14.04
N LEU A 46 18.14 13.45 14.85
CA LEU A 46 18.28 11.99 14.84
C LEU A 46 17.00 11.29 15.29
N ILE A 47 16.34 11.84 16.31
CA ILE A 47 15.03 11.37 16.78
C ILE A 47 13.98 11.61 15.70
N GLU A 48 13.95 12.79 15.08
CA GLU A 48 13.02 13.11 13.98
C GLU A 48 13.20 12.15 12.81
N LEU A 49 14.44 11.86 12.41
CA LEU A 49 14.75 10.89 11.36
C LEU A 49 14.24 9.49 11.71
N ALA A 50 14.48 9.02 12.94
CA ALA A 50 14.01 7.71 13.41
C ALA A 50 12.48 7.63 13.42
N VAL A 51 11.80 8.68 13.87
CA VAL A 51 10.33 8.78 13.88
C VAL A 51 9.79 8.84 12.45
N GLY A 52 10.39 9.63 11.56
CA GLY A 52 9.99 9.71 10.15
C GLY A 52 10.13 8.36 9.43
N PHE A 53 11.25 7.67 9.64
CA PHE A 53 11.48 6.33 9.12
C PHE A 53 10.47 5.32 9.67
N GLY A 54 10.29 5.26 10.99
CA GLY A 54 9.34 4.35 11.63
C GLY A 54 7.90 4.58 11.17
N THR A 55 7.49 5.85 11.06
CA THR A 55 6.15 6.23 10.57
C THR A 55 5.94 5.79 9.12
N SER A 56 6.95 5.98 8.27
CA SER A 56 6.93 5.55 6.87
C SER A 56 6.81 4.02 6.76
N LEU A 57 7.61 3.30 7.55
CA LEU A 57 7.60 1.83 7.59
C LEU A 57 6.22 1.29 8.02
N VAL A 58 5.64 1.83 9.09
CA VAL A 58 4.29 1.47 9.55
C VAL A 58 3.25 1.75 8.46
N GLY A 59 3.34 2.90 7.79
CA GLY A 59 2.45 3.25 6.70
C GLY A 59 2.51 2.27 5.53
N VAL A 60 3.71 1.82 5.14
CA VAL A 60 3.92 0.78 4.10
C VAL A 60 3.31 -0.55 4.52
N LEU A 61 3.57 -1.01 5.75
CA LEU A 61 3.03 -2.28 6.26
C LEU A 61 1.50 -2.28 6.30
N LEU A 62 0.87 -1.14 6.63
CA LEU A 62 -0.59 -1.01 6.58
C LEU A 62 -1.16 -0.97 5.15
N THR A 63 -0.31 -0.77 4.14
CA THR A 63 -0.69 -0.67 2.73
C THR A 63 -0.33 -1.93 1.93
N SER A 64 0.50 -2.83 2.46
CA SER A 64 1.02 -4.01 1.74
C SER A 64 -0.04 -5.06 1.35
N GLY A 65 -1.30 -4.84 1.73
CA GLY A 65 -2.40 -5.77 1.47
C GLY A 65 -2.38 -6.98 2.39
N GLU A 66 -3.44 -7.77 2.32
CA GLU A 66 -3.55 -9.02 3.08
C GLU A 66 -2.80 -10.14 2.35
N MET A 67 -2.15 -11.01 3.14
CA MET A 67 -1.53 -12.21 2.61
C MET A 67 -2.63 -13.17 2.14
N VAL A 68 -2.51 -13.63 0.89
CA VAL A 68 -3.42 -14.63 0.34
C VAL A 68 -2.94 -16.03 0.73
N PRO A 69 -3.83 -16.94 1.13
CA PRO A 69 -3.46 -18.31 1.46
C PRO A 69 -2.83 -19.03 0.26
N ILE A 70 -1.80 -19.84 0.54
CA ILE A 70 -1.02 -20.56 -0.49
C ILE A 70 -1.81 -21.75 -1.06
N ARG A 71 -2.71 -22.34 -0.28
CA ARG A 71 -3.48 -23.52 -0.70
C ARG A 71 -4.59 -23.12 -1.66
N SER A 72 -4.49 -23.60 -2.90
CA SER A 72 -5.50 -23.39 -3.93
C SER A 72 -6.85 -24.01 -3.60
N ASN A 73 -6.89 -25.07 -2.78
CA ASN A 73 -8.14 -25.73 -2.40
C ASN A 73 -9.04 -24.81 -1.55
N ASP A 74 -8.46 -23.92 -0.75
CA ASP A 74 -9.22 -22.93 0.04
C ASP A 74 -9.98 -21.98 -0.89
N ALA A 75 -9.42 -21.68 -2.06
CA ALA A 75 -10.07 -20.90 -3.09
C ALA A 75 -11.15 -21.68 -3.88
N LEU A 76 -11.09 -23.01 -3.89
CA LEU A 76 -12.10 -23.85 -4.54
C LEU A 76 -13.31 -24.11 -3.64
N HIS A 77 -13.14 -24.09 -2.31
CA HIS A 77 -14.22 -24.38 -1.36
C HIS A 77 -15.42 -23.43 -1.48
N TYR A 78 -15.21 -22.17 -1.87
CA TYR A 78 -16.30 -21.21 -2.07
C TYR A 78 -16.92 -21.26 -3.48
N ARG A 79 -16.37 -22.07 -4.40
CA ARG A 79 -16.79 -22.09 -5.80
C ARG A 79 -17.91 -23.11 -6.00
N SER A 80 -19.04 -22.66 -6.56
CA SER A 80 -20.18 -23.55 -6.81
C SER A 80 -19.96 -24.48 -8.01
N LEU A 81 -20.59 -25.66 -8.00
CA LEU A 81 -20.56 -26.57 -9.16
C LEU A 81 -21.10 -25.91 -10.43
N ALA A 82 -22.11 -25.04 -10.33
CA ALA A 82 -22.64 -24.32 -11.48
C ALA A 82 -21.58 -23.43 -12.15
N THR A 83 -20.70 -22.81 -11.36
CA THR A 83 -19.59 -21.98 -11.86
C THR A 83 -18.44 -22.81 -12.44
N VAL A 84 -18.23 -24.03 -11.92
CA VAL A 84 -17.19 -24.94 -12.41
C VAL A 84 -17.61 -25.61 -13.73
N VAL A 85 -18.89 -25.96 -13.86
CA VAL A 85 -19.45 -26.63 -15.03
C VAL A 85 -19.80 -25.65 -16.15
N SER A 86 -19.98 -24.35 -15.86
CA SER A 86 -20.14 -23.34 -16.90
C SER A 86 -18.85 -23.22 -17.72
N CYS A 87 -18.90 -23.63 -18.98
CA CYS A 87 -17.82 -23.44 -19.93
C CYS A 87 -18.23 -22.41 -20.98
N PRO A 88 -17.74 -21.16 -20.89
CA PRO A 88 -18.16 -20.08 -21.77
C PRO A 88 -17.92 -20.39 -23.26
N ASP A 89 -16.85 -21.13 -23.56
CA ASP A 89 -16.49 -21.53 -24.92
C ASP A 89 -17.50 -22.49 -25.56
N PHE A 90 -18.32 -23.16 -24.76
CA PHE A 90 -19.38 -24.09 -25.21
C PHE A 90 -20.79 -23.60 -24.88
N HIS A 91 -21.00 -22.29 -24.70
CA HIS A 91 -22.34 -21.77 -24.47
C HIS A 91 -23.25 -21.96 -25.68
N VAL A 92 -24.39 -22.62 -25.44
CA VAL A 92 -25.47 -22.79 -26.42
C VAL A 92 -26.61 -21.84 -26.07
N PHE A 93 -26.91 -20.89 -26.96
CA PHE A 93 -27.96 -19.88 -26.75
C PHE A 93 -29.38 -20.37 -27.07
N ASN A 94 -29.53 -21.62 -27.49
CA ASN A 94 -30.84 -22.23 -27.75
C ASN A 94 -31.41 -22.91 -26.49
N HIS A 95 -31.75 -22.12 -25.48
CA HIS A 95 -32.29 -22.59 -24.20
C HIS A 95 -33.64 -21.95 -23.87
N ARG A 96 -34.37 -22.52 -22.90
CA ARG A 96 -35.71 -22.05 -22.47
C ARG A 96 -35.77 -20.57 -22.02
N GLY A 97 -34.64 -20.00 -21.59
CA GLY A 97 -34.54 -18.57 -21.29
C GLY A 97 -34.84 -17.66 -22.49
N ARG A 98 -34.58 -18.11 -23.72
CA ARG A 98 -34.81 -17.34 -24.94
C ARG A 98 -36.30 -17.08 -25.19
N SER A 99 -37.15 -18.09 -25.01
CA SER A 99 -38.61 -17.95 -25.19
C SER A 99 -39.26 -17.21 -24.01
N LEU A 100 -38.72 -17.35 -22.80
CA LEU A 100 -39.16 -16.57 -21.65
C LEU A 100 -38.88 -15.08 -21.84
N GLN A 101 -37.67 -14.72 -22.27
CA GLN A 101 -37.30 -13.32 -22.52
C GLN A 101 -38.16 -12.68 -23.63
N GLN A 102 -38.46 -13.43 -24.69
CA GLN A 102 -39.34 -12.97 -25.78
C GLN A 102 -40.79 -12.74 -25.33
N ARG A 103 -41.29 -13.51 -24.35
CA ARG A 103 -42.62 -13.33 -23.76
C ARG A 103 -42.77 -12.10 -22.90
N PHE A 104 -41.69 -11.65 -22.24
CA PHE A 104 -41.70 -10.44 -21.43
C PHE A 104 -41.44 -9.15 -22.23
N SER A 105 -40.92 -9.27 -23.47
CA SER A 105 -40.66 -8.13 -24.35
C SER A 105 -41.76 -7.84 -25.38
N SER A 106 -42.89 -8.55 -25.33
CA SER A 106 -44.09 -8.34 -26.17
C SER A 106 -45.22 -7.74 -25.36
#